data_AF-A0A8T0L6S4-F1
#
_entry.id   AF-A0A8T0L6S4-F1
#
_cell.length_a   1.000
_cell.length_b   1.000
_cell.length_c   1.000
_cell.angle_alpha   90.00
_cell.angle_beta   90.00
_cell.angle_gamma   90.00
#
_symmetry.space_group_name_H-M   'P 1'
#
loop_
_entity.id
_entity.type
_entity.pdbx_description
1 polymer ?
#
loop_
_entity_poly.entity_id
_entity_poly.type
_entity_poly.pdbx_seq_one_letter_code
_entity_poly.pdbx_strand_id
1 'polypeptide(L)'
;MVLLLQEKLLPFFNSPSSVPMAMAKTLPCHDLTHLSDFDALLSADDYISICGYGSLLSERSARSTFPNLVNFRIARLTGFRRLFNSVGAIFFTHGVANIKTEEIAGLSVEPCEGETIILVVFEIKKTEIPAFIERERAYRFLAVVPESLDGKPFTNPAVLCASYSDEEFFKFKCTEGREKYFERYGKYKIHKIWRDDVLPCRVYLRHCALGAKSLGEEVYNNFLDHTFLGDRKTTIRQYFEKAGSKIMEEEPPESLKTRYGG
;
A
#
# COMPACT_ATOMS: atom_id res chain seq x y z
N MET A 1 -20.25 -82.77 15.49
CA MET A 1 -20.77 -82.12 14.26
C MET A 1 -19.97 -80.84 14.06
N VAL A 2 -19.11 -80.69 13.04
CA VAL A 2 -19.34 -80.73 11.58
C VAL A 2 -19.69 -79.35 11.03
N LEU A 3 -18.72 -78.71 10.34
CA LEU A 3 -18.79 -77.81 9.15
C LEU A 3 -19.81 -76.61 9.16
N LEU A 4 -19.62 -75.42 8.55
CA LEU A 4 -18.60 -74.78 7.68
C LEU A 4 -18.84 -73.23 7.58
N LEU A 5 -17.95 -72.54 6.83
CA LEU A 5 -18.03 -71.26 6.04
C LEU A 5 -19.45 -70.68 5.70
N GLN A 6 -19.73 -69.42 5.29
CA GLN A 6 -19.02 -68.19 4.81
C GLN A 6 -20.04 -66.99 4.83
N GLU A 7 -19.81 -65.70 4.45
CA GLU A 7 -18.62 -64.91 4.05
C GLU A 7 -18.63 -63.45 4.61
N LYS A 8 -19.35 -62.49 3.99
CA LYS A 8 -19.23 -61.02 4.20
C LYS A 8 -20.54 -60.26 3.92
N LEU A 9 -20.72 -59.12 4.59
CA LEU A 9 -21.38 -57.91 4.05
C LEU A 9 -21.00 -56.66 4.88
N LEU A 10 -20.36 -55.68 4.22
CA LEU A 10 -20.29 -54.25 4.61
C LEU A 10 -21.62 -53.56 4.19
N PRO A 11 -22.02 -52.33 4.61
CA PRO A 11 -21.20 -51.13 4.91
C PRO A 11 -21.62 -50.43 6.25
N PHE A 12 -21.21 -49.23 6.68
CA PHE A 12 -20.65 -48.02 6.04
C PHE A 12 -19.56 -47.37 6.91
N PHE A 13 -18.54 -46.78 6.26
CA PHE A 13 -17.71 -45.74 6.87
C PHE A 13 -18.42 -44.38 6.74
N ASN A 14 -18.42 -43.59 7.81
CA ASN A 14 -18.62 -42.14 7.73
C ASN A 14 -17.35 -41.46 8.25
N SER A 15 -16.54 -40.94 7.33
CA SER A 15 -15.46 -40.01 7.66
C SER A 15 -16.06 -38.63 8.00
N PRO A 16 -15.43 -37.84 8.89
CA PRO A 16 -15.83 -36.45 9.08
C PRO A 16 -15.57 -35.68 7.78
N SER A 17 -16.61 -35.05 7.24
CA SER A 17 -16.53 -34.25 6.03
C SER A 17 -15.57 -33.08 6.21
N SER A 18 -14.40 -33.15 5.58
CA SER A 18 -13.51 -32.01 5.40
C SER A 18 -14.23 -30.97 4.54
N VAL A 19 -14.81 -29.94 5.17
CA VAL A 19 -15.29 -28.75 4.47
C VAL A 19 -14.10 -28.18 3.70
N PRO A 20 -14.16 -28.02 2.37
CA PRO A 20 -13.06 -27.41 1.64
C PRO A 20 -12.91 -25.98 2.14
N MET A 21 -11.78 -25.67 2.78
CA MET A 21 -11.40 -24.30 3.04
C MET A 21 -11.30 -23.63 1.67
N ALA A 22 -12.18 -22.67 1.38
CA ALA A 22 -12.21 -22.03 0.08
C ALA A 22 -10.82 -21.45 -0.20
N MET A 23 -10.20 -21.90 -1.29
CA MET A 23 -9.00 -21.27 -1.80
C MET A 23 -9.36 -19.81 -2.05
N ALA A 24 -8.75 -18.90 -1.30
CA ALA A 24 -8.95 -17.47 -1.49
C ALA A 24 -8.73 -17.18 -2.97
N LYS A 25 -9.72 -16.56 -3.62
CA LYS A 25 -9.56 -16.11 -5.00
C LYS A 25 -8.55 -14.98 -4.94
N THR A 26 -7.28 -15.30 -5.20
CA THR A 26 -6.25 -14.30 -5.49
C THR A 26 -6.83 -13.39 -6.55
N LEU A 27 -7.06 -12.12 -6.20
CA LEU A 27 -7.32 -11.10 -7.22
C LEU A 27 -6.15 -11.17 -8.21
N PRO A 28 -6.41 -11.04 -9.53
CA PRO A 28 -5.36 -11.09 -10.54
C PRO A 28 -4.50 -9.81 -10.48
N CYS A 29 -3.66 -9.70 -9.44
CA CYS A 29 -2.56 -8.76 -9.37
C CYS A 29 -1.29 -9.44 -9.91
N HIS A 30 -0.60 -8.77 -10.82
CA HIS A 30 0.65 -9.27 -11.42
C HIS A 30 1.81 -8.41 -10.94
N ASP A 31 2.87 -9.03 -10.41
CA ASP A 31 4.13 -8.35 -10.08
C ASP A 31 4.78 -7.77 -11.33
N LEU A 32 5.14 -6.49 -11.30
CA LEU A 32 5.89 -5.80 -12.35
C LEU A 32 7.37 -5.74 -11.93
N THR A 33 8.18 -6.59 -12.54
CA THR A 33 9.56 -6.87 -12.11
C THR A 33 10.60 -6.32 -13.09
N HIS A 34 10.27 -6.32 -14.38
CA HIS A 34 11.09 -5.82 -15.49
C HIS A 34 10.40 -4.64 -16.18
N LEU A 35 11.18 -3.80 -16.89
CA LEU A 35 10.65 -2.62 -17.59
C LEU A 35 9.61 -3.00 -18.68
N SER A 36 9.77 -4.17 -19.30
CA SER A 36 8.80 -4.77 -20.23
C SER A 36 7.40 -4.91 -19.64
N ASP A 37 7.31 -5.15 -18.33
CA ASP A 37 6.05 -5.43 -17.65
C ASP A 37 5.24 -4.14 -17.51
N PHE A 38 5.92 -2.99 -17.38
CA PHE A 38 5.31 -1.66 -17.42
C PHE A 38 4.93 -1.26 -18.85
N ASP A 39 5.77 -1.59 -19.83
CA ASP A 39 5.48 -1.35 -21.25
C ASP A 39 4.21 -2.08 -21.71
N ALA A 40 3.92 -3.25 -21.15
CA ALA A 40 2.68 -4.00 -21.40
C ALA A 40 1.40 -3.34 -20.83
N LEU A 41 1.52 -2.30 -19.98
CA LEU A 41 0.41 -1.55 -19.41
C LEU A 41 0.20 -0.17 -20.05
N LEU A 42 0.98 0.16 -21.08
CA LEU A 42 0.85 1.45 -21.78
C LEU A 42 -0.45 1.52 -22.60
N SER A 43 -1.06 2.71 -22.59
CA SER A 43 -2.07 3.07 -23.58
C SER A 43 -1.46 3.26 -24.97
N ALA A 44 -2.32 3.33 -25.99
CA ALA A 44 -1.90 3.64 -27.37
C ALA A 44 -1.15 4.99 -27.51
N ASP A 45 -1.30 5.89 -26.54
CA ASP A 45 -0.65 7.20 -26.49
C ASP A 45 0.60 7.24 -25.58
N ASP A 46 1.22 6.09 -25.28
CA ASP A 46 2.40 5.96 -24.40
C ASP A 46 2.19 6.55 -22.97
N TYR A 47 0.99 6.38 -22.40
CA TYR A 47 0.70 6.71 -21.00
C TYR A 47 0.47 5.46 -20.14
N ILE A 48 0.93 5.50 -18.89
CA ILE A 48 0.65 4.46 -17.88
C ILE A 48 -0.10 5.07 -16.69
N SER A 49 -1.11 4.35 -16.18
CA SER A 49 -1.86 4.76 -14.99
C SER A 49 -1.13 4.37 -13.71
N ILE A 50 -1.10 5.27 -12.71
CA ILE A 50 -0.42 5.10 -11.41
C ILE A 50 -1.42 5.35 -10.28
N CYS A 51 -1.43 4.47 -9.26
CA CYS A 51 -2.29 4.58 -8.08
C CYS A 51 -1.62 5.40 -6.96
N GLY A 52 -2.15 6.58 -6.65
CA GLY A 52 -1.76 7.42 -5.52
C GLY A 52 -2.70 7.24 -4.31
N TYR A 53 -2.20 6.63 -3.22
CA TYR A 53 -3.00 6.28 -2.03
C TYR A 53 -2.57 6.99 -0.73
N GLY A 54 -1.45 7.71 -0.73
CA GLY A 54 -0.91 8.45 0.42
C GLY A 54 -0.76 9.94 0.13
N SER A 55 0.45 10.49 0.23
CA SER A 55 0.70 11.91 -0.15
C SER A 55 0.20 12.28 -1.55
N LEU A 56 0.23 11.33 -2.50
CA LEU A 56 -0.28 11.50 -3.87
C LEU A 56 -1.82 11.67 -3.97
N LEU A 57 -2.57 11.59 -2.87
CA LEU A 57 -3.98 12.03 -2.81
C LEU A 57 -4.09 13.56 -2.98
N SER A 58 -3.08 14.32 -2.55
CA SER A 58 -3.01 15.77 -2.81
C SER A 58 -2.45 16.00 -4.22
N GLU A 59 -3.26 16.55 -5.14
CA GLU A 59 -2.84 16.81 -6.53
C GLU A 59 -1.58 17.70 -6.59
N ARG A 60 -1.45 18.66 -5.66
CA ARG A 60 -0.25 19.48 -5.51
C ARG A 60 1.00 18.63 -5.24
N SER A 61 0.89 17.67 -4.34
CA SER A 61 1.99 16.75 -3.97
C SER A 61 2.31 15.77 -5.11
N ALA A 62 1.26 15.30 -5.81
CA ALA A 62 1.39 14.50 -7.02
C ALA A 62 2.11 15.28 -8.13
N ARG A 63 1.71 16.51 -8.44
CA ARG A 63 2.36 17.38 -9.44
C ARG A 63 3.77 17.81 -9.06
N SER A 64 4.06 17.97 -7.75
CA SER A 64 5.43 18.16 -7.28
C SER A 64 6.33 16.93 -7.50
N THR A 65 5.75 15.76 -7.78
CA THR A 65 6.46 14.50 -8.05
C THR A 65 6.47 14.14 -9.53
N PHE A 66 5.34 14.37 -10.21
CA PHE A 66 5.09 14.09 -11.62
C PHE A 66 4.50 15.36 -12.28
N PRO A 67 5.33 16.34 -12.67
CA PRO A 67 4.86 17.66 -13.12
C PRO A 67 3.89 17.59 -14.31
N ASN A 68 4.10 16.60 -15.18
CA ASN A 68 3.34 16.42 -16.42
C ASN A 68 2.14 15.48 -16.27
N LEU A 69 1.75 15.10 -15.04
CA LEU A 69 0.65 14.15 -14.84
C LEU A 69 -0.65 14.65 -15.46
N VAL A 70 -1.41 13.73 -16.04
CA VAL A 70 -2.74 13.97 -16.63
C VAL A 70 -3.78 13.06 -15.99
N ASN A 71 -5.06 13.34 -16.26
CA ASN A 71 -6.20 12.49 -15.90
C ASN A 71 -6.28 12.09 -14.41
N PHE A 72 -5.92 13.02 -13.51
CA PHE A 72 -6.02 12.87 -12.05
C PHE A 72 -7.49 12.67 -11.64
N ARG A 73 -7.84 11.48 -11.15
CA ARG A 73 -9.22 11.04 -10.91
C ARG A 73 -9.34 10.11 -9.71
N ILE A 74 -10.45 10.18 -8.98
CA ILE A 74 -10.73 9.30 -7.85
C ILE A 74 -11.13 7.91 -8.35
N ALA A 75 -10.65 6.86 -7.68
CA ALA A 75 -10.97 5.46 -7.96
C ALA A 75 -11.09 4.62 -6.68
N ARG A 76 -11.85 3.53 -6.75
CA ARG A 76 -11.93 2.47 -5.73
C ARG A 76 -10.97 1.34 -6.11
N LEU A 77 -10.40 0.69 -5.10
CA LEU A 77 -9.62 -0.53 -5.26
C LEU A 77 -9.97 -1.51 -4.14
N THR A 78 -10.60 -2.63 -4.51
CA THR A 78 -11.03 -3.70 -3.61
C THR A 78 -9.94 -4.78 -3.47
N GLY A 79 -9.91 -5.46 -2.33
CA GLY A 79 -8.93 -6.52 -2.03
C GLY A 79 -7.60 -6.00 -1.49
N PHE A 80 -7.54 -4.74 -1.04
CA PHE A 80 -6.34 -4.07 -0.56
C PHE A 80 -6.67 -3.13 0.60
N ARG A 81 -5.70 -2.93 1.52
CA ARG A 81 -5.78 -1.96 2.62
C ARG A 81 -4.55 -1.06 2.70
N ARG A 82 -4.73 0.16 3.23
CA ARG A 82 -3.61 1.08 3.54
C ARG A 82 -3.08 0.87 4.95
N LEU A 83 -1.76 0.90 5.12
CA LEU A 83 -1.09 0.72 6.42
C LEU A 83 0.00 1.77 6.66
N PHE A 84 0.04 2.35 7.85
CA PHE A 84 1.20 3.09 8.33
C PHE A 84 2.23 2.15 8.95
N ASN A 85 2.98 1.45 8.09
CA ASN A 85 4.00 0.46 8.47
C ASN A 85 5.37 0.69 7.79
N SER A 86 5.50 1.65 6.88
CA SER A 86 6.71 1.80 6.04
C SER A 86 7.72 2.77 6.65
N VAL A 87 8.89 2.30 7.07
CA VAL A 87 9.95 3.16 7.60
C VAL A 87 10.83 3.67 6.47
N GLY A 88 10.57 4.89 6.02
CA GLY A 88 11.31 5.55 4.93
C GLY A 88 12.36 6.54 5.45
N ALA A 89 13.59 6.45 4.93
CA ALA A 89 14.71 7.34 5.28
C ALA A 89 14.40 8.84 5.17
N ILE A 90 13.48 9.21 4.26
CA ILE A 90 13.05 10.61 4.03
C ILE A 90 12.60 11.31 5.32
N PHE A 91 11.87 10.64 6.21
CA PHE A 91 11.39 11.26 7.46
C PHE A 91 12.55 11.61 8.41
N PHE A 92 13.62 10.82 8.38
CA PHE A 92 14.82 11.03 9.17
C PHE A 92 15.72 12.12 8.57
N THR A 93 15.91 12.11 7.24
CA THR A 93 16.69 13.13 6.51
C THR A 93 16.10 14.53 6.68
N HIS A 94 14.76 14.65 6.69
CA HIS A 94 14.06 15.93 6.90
C HIS A 94 13.73 16.24 8.37
N GLY A 95 14.14 15.40 9.33
CA GLY A 95 13.95 15.68 10.76
C GLY A 95 12.51 15.62 11.28
N VAL A 96 11.60 14.92 10.59
CA VAL A 96 10.18 14.77 10.97
C VAL A 96 9.84 13.39 11.56
N ALA A 97 10.81 12.47 11.62
CA ALA A 97 10.70 11.19 12.33
C ALA A 97 10.92 11.39 13.84
N ASN A 98 9.95 10.99 14.67
CA ASN A 98 10.12 10.99 16.13
C ASN A 98 10.35 9.57 16.66
N ILE A 99 11.62 9.24 16.87
CA ILE A 99 12.04 7.90 17.32
C ILE A 99 11.64 7.64 18.77
N LYS A 100 11.54 8.66 19.62
CA LYS A 100 11.19 8.48 21.05
C LYS A 100 9.77 7.95 21.24
N THR A 101 8.89 8.16 20.25
CA THR A 101 7.48 7.74 20.24
C THR A 101 7.19 6.73 19.12
N GLU A 102 8.21 6.31 18.37
CA GLU A 102 8.10 5.51 17.14
C GLU A 102 7.15 6.12 16.07
N GLU A 103 6.88 7.43 16.09
CA GLU A 103 6.12 8.17 15.05
C GLU A 103 7.00 8.40 13.81
N ILE A 104 7.28 7.31 13.09
CA ILE A 104 8.26 7.24 11.99
C ILE A 104 7.71 6.58 10.71
N ALA A 105 6.47 6.11 10.72
CA ALA A 105 5.91 5.34 9.61
C ALA A 105 5.27 6.22 8.52
N GLY A 106 5.50 5.83 7.27
CA GLY A 106 4.75 6.23 6.09
C GLY A 106 3.78 5.14 5.64
N LEU A 107 3.05 5.43 4.57
CA LEU A 107 1.99 4.58 4.04
C LEU A 107 2.50 3.52 3.07
N SER A 108 2.00 2.31 3.22
CA SER A 108 2.02 1.25 2.20
C SER A 108 0.61 0.74 1.91
N VAL A 109 0.51 -0.18 0.95
CA VAL A 109 -0.69 -0.97 0.69
C VAL A 109 -0.32 -2.44 0.64
N GLU A 110 -1.14 -3.31 1.24
CA GLU A 110 -1.01 -4.77 1.15
C GLU A 110 -2.35 -5.42 0.74
N PRO A 111 -2.33 -6.60 0.10
CA PRO A 111 -3.55 -7.37 -0.17
C PRO A 111 -4.32 -7.68 1.12
N CYS A 112 -5.64 -7.48 1.10
CA CYS A 112 -6.53 -7.81 2.21
C CYS A 112 -7.95 -8.04 1.67
N GLU A 113 -8.43 -9.28 1.76
CA GLU A 113 -9.77 -9.66 1.29
C GLU A 113 -10.87 -8.95 2.11
N GLY A 114 -11.93 -8.50 1.44
CA GLY A 114 -13.03 -7.74 2.06
C GLY A 114 -12.76 -6.23 2.23
N GLU A 115 -11.50 -5.78 2.18
CA GLU A 115 -11.16 -4.36 2.28
C GLU A 115 -11.33 -3.63 0.93
N THR A 116 -11.62 -2.32 0.99
CA THR A 116 -11.68 -1.44 -0.18
C THR A 116 -11.15 -0.06 0.18
N ILE A 117 -10.15 0.39 -0.58
CA ILE A 117 -9.57 1.73 -0.44
C ILE A 117 -9.99 2.63 -1.61
N ILE A 118 -10.32 3.87 -1.30
CA ILE A 118 -10.50 4.94 -2.26
C ILE A 118 -9.18 5.70 -2.38
N LEU A 119 -8.69 5.81 -3.61
CA LEU A 119 -7.39 6.35 -3.97
C LEU A 119 -7.55 7.28 -5.20
N VAL A 120 -6.45 7.87 -5.64
CA VAL A 120 -6.39 8.58 -6.92
C VAL A 120 -5.66 7.73 -7.95
N VAL A 121 -6.11 7.78 -9.20
CA VAL A 121 -5.34 7.36 -10.37
C VAL A 121 -4.97 8.59 -11.19
N PHE A 122 -3.75 8.65 -11.67
CA PHE A 122 -3.28 9.63 -12.65
C PHE A 122 -2.37 8.95 -13.66
N GLU A 123 -2.09 9.62 -14.78
CA GLU A 123 -1.27 9.08 -15.86
C GLU A 123 0.03 9.85 -16.04
N ILE A 124 1.11 9.11 -16.30
CA ILE A 124 2.45 9.64 -16.63
C ILE A 124 2.89 9.10 -17.99
N LYS A 125 3.78 9.82 -18.69
CA LYS A 125 4.32 9.34 -19.97
C LYS A 125 5.30 8.18 -19.76
N LYS A 126 5.42 7.30 -20.77
CA LYS A 126 6.43 6.22 -20.82
C LYS A 126 7.83 6.68 -20.42
N THR A 127 8.24 7.88 -20.85
CA THR A 127 9.54 8.49 -20.53
C THR A 127 9.78 8.76 -19.05
N GLU A 128 8.73 8.83 -18.22
CA GLU A 128 8.80 9.07 -16.77
C GLU A 128 8.91 7.77 -15.95
N ILE A 129 8.65 6.59 -16.56
CA ILE A 129 8.65 5.28 -15.89
C ILE A 129 9.98 4.96 -15.19
N PRO A 130 11.18 5.17 -15.79
CA PRO A 130 12.44 4.88 -15.10
C PRO A 130 12.64 5.71 -13.83
N ALA A 131 12.23 6.99 -13.84
CA ALA A 131 12.31 7.88 -12.68
C ALA A 131 11.30 7.49 -11.59
N PHE A 132 10.10 7.03 -11.99
CA PHE A 132 9.11 6.46 -11.09
C PHE A 132 9.63 5.20 -10.37
N ILE A 133 10.22 4.26 -11.12
CA ILE A 133 10.77 3.01 -10.59
C ILE A 133 11.90 3.28 -9.58
N GLU A 134 12.83 4.20 -9.88
CA GLU A 134 13.92 4.54 -8.95
C GLU A 134 13.39 5.25 -7.69
N ARG A 135 12.41 6.16 -7.83
CA ARG A 135 11.81 6.85 -6.69
C ARG A 135 11.11 5.87 -5.73
N GLU A 136 10.34 4.92 -6.26
CA GLU A 136 9.57 3.95 -5.45
C GLU A 136 10.30 2.60 -5.29
N ARG A 137 11.62 2.55 -5.48
CA ARG A 137 12.45 1.32 -5.53
C ARG A 137 12.31 0.35 -4.35
N ALA A 138 11.77 0.81 -3.22
CA ALA A 138 11.50 -0.01 -2.03
C ALA A 138 10.19 -0.82 -2.13
N TYR A 139 9.24 -0.40 -2.96
CA TYR A 139 7.93 -1.02 -3.09
C TYR A 139 7.91 -2.16 -4.13
N ARG A 140 6.97 -3.08 -3.92
CA ARG A 140 6.50 -4.04 -4.92
C ARG A 140 5.61 -3.29 -5.90
N PHE A 141 5.81 -3.46 -7.20
CA PHE A 141 4.91 -2.89 -8.21
C PHE A 141 3.90 -3.97 -8.62
N LEU A 142 2.61 -3.66 -8.57
CA LEU A 142 1.53 -4.55 -8.96
C LEU A 142 0.71 -3.91 -10.07
N ALA A 143 0.40 -4.65 -11.12
CA ALA A 143 -0.73 -4.33 -12.00
C ALA A 143 -2.03 -4.60 -11.26
N VAL A 144 -2.92 -3.61 -11.19
CA VAL A 144 -4.27 -3.72 -10.63
C VAL A 144 -5.28 -3.06 -11.56
N VAL A 145 -6.57 -3.38 -11.42
CA VAL A 145 -7.65 -2.70 -12.16
C VAL A 145 -8.51 -1.94 -11.16
N PRO A 146 -8.30 -0.62 -10.99
CA PRO A 146 -9.18 0.22 -10.18
C PRO A 146 -10.55 0.39 -10.84
N GLU A 147 -11.54 0.74 -10.03
CA GLU A 147 -12.89 1.05 -10.46
C GLU A 147 -13.20 2.53 -10.25
N SER A 148 -14.09 3.08 -11.05
CA SER A 148 -14.76 4.36 -10.77
C SER A 148 -15.66 4.26 -9.53
N LEU A 149 -16.09 5.39 -8.97
CA LEU A 149 -16.98 5.40 -7.79
C LEU A 149 -18.34 4.72 -8.06
N ASP A 150 -18.81 4.70 -9.30
CA ASP A 150 -20.01 3.94 -9.73
C ASP A 150 -19.72 2.47 -10.10
N GLY A 151 -18.55 1.95 -9.74
CA GLY A 151 -18.21 0.52 -9.83
C GLY A 151 -17.86 0.01 -11.23
N LYS A 152 -17.53 0.89 -12.19
CA LYS A 152 -17.04 0.46 -13.51
C LYS A 152 -15.52 0.31 -13.48
N PRO A 153 -14.96 -0.86 -13.84
CA PRO A 153 -13.53 -1.06 -13.94
C PRO A 153 -12.91 -0.15 -15.02
N PHE A 154 -11.70 0.33 -14.77
CA PHE A 154 -10.94 1.09 -15.76
C PHE A 154 -10.49 0.19 -16.91
N THR A 155 -10.45 0.74 -18.13
CA THR A 155 -10.08 0.00 -19.35
C THR A 155 -8.63 -0.49 -19.32
N ASN A 156 -7.72 0.34 -18.79
CA ASN A 156 -6.30 0.03 -18.67
C ASN A 156 -5.98 -0.25 -17.19
N PRO A 157 -5.14 -1.27 -16.88
CA PRO A 157 -4.61 -1.45 -15.54
C PRO A 157 -3.79 -0.25 -15.06
N ALA A 158 -3.67 -0.11 -13.76
CA ALA A 158 -2.83 0.89 -13.10
C ALA A 158 -1.74 0.21 -12.26
N VAL A 159 -0.61 0.89 -12.09
CA VAL A 159 0.48 0.44 -11.21
C VAL A 159 0.20 0.87 -9.77
N LEU A 160 0.12 -0.11 -8.88
CA LEU A 160 0.08 0.07 -7.43
C LEU A 160 1.46 -0.20 -6.83
N CYS A 161 1.95 0.72 -5.99
CA CYS A 161 3.07 0.46 -5.10
C CYS A 161 2.55 -0.26 -3.83
N ALA A 162 2.89 -1.53 -3.67
CA ALA A 162 2.52 -2.35 -2.52
C ALA A 162 3.74 -2.66 -1.64
N SER A 163 3.52 -3.04 -0.38
CA SER A 163 4.60 -3.52 0.49
C SER A 163 5.13 -4.89 0.05
N TYR A 164 6.44 -5.06 0.15
CA TYR A 164 7.07 -6.39 0.26
C TYR A 164 7.05 -6.87 1.73
N SER A 165 7.48 -8.10 1.99
CA SER A 165 8.19 -8.39 3.25
C SER A 165 9.64 -7.88 3.18
N ASP A 166 10.32 -7.68 4.31
CA ASP A 166 11.74 -7.31 4.28
C ASP A 166 12.56 -8.41 3.59
N GLU A 167 12.24 -9.68 3.84
CA GLU A 167 12.89 -10.86 3.24
C GLU A 167 12.71 -10.88 1.73
N GLU A 168 11.50 -10.62 1.23
CA GLU A 168 11.24 -10.52 -0.21
C GLU A 168 12.00 -9.35 -0.86
N PHE A 169 11.96 -8.17 -0.23
CA PHE A 169 12.66 -6.99 -0.74
C PHE A 169 14.17 -7.24 -0.86
N PHE A 170 14.79 -7.80 0.18
CA PHE A 170 16.22 -8.11 0.15
C PHE A 170 16.58 -9.28 -0.76
N LYS A 171 15.66 -10.20 -1.02
CA LYS A 171 15.87 -11.33 -1.94
C LYS A 171 15.73 -10.94 -3.41
N PHE A 172 14.75 -10.10 -3.75
CA PHE A 172 14.32 -9.88 -5.14
C PHE A 172 14.61 -8.49 -5.69
N LYS A 173 14.82 -7.47 -4.85
CA LYS A 173 14.93 -6.06 -5.29
C LYS A 173 16.21 -5.35 -4.86
N CYS A 174 16.69 -5.60 -3.64
CA CYS A 174 17.81 -4.85 -3.05
C CYS A 174 19.19 -5.44 -3.41
N THR A 175 19.68 -5.14 -4.61
CA THR A 175 21.00 -5.58 -5.10
C THR A 175 22.19 -5.10 -4.24
N GLU A 176 22.02 -4.01 -3.49
CA GLU A 176 23.06 -3.47 -2.59
C GLU A 176 23.22 -4.24 -1.26
N GLY A 177 22.30 -5.17 -0.95
CA GLY A 177 22.33 -5.96 0.28
C GLY A 177 21.80 -5.25 1.53
N ARG A 178 21.47 -6.02 2.57
CA ARG A 178 20.76 -5.53 3.78
C ARG A 178 21.56 -4.49 4.57
N GLU A 179 22.84 -4.75 4.84
CA GLU A 179 23.68 -3.90 5.67
C GLU A 179 23.84 -2.50 5.05
N LYS A 180 24.28 -2.45 3.79
CA LYS A 180 24.43 -1.23 3.02
C LYS A 180 23.12 -0.47 2.81
N TYR A 181 21.99 -1.16 2.66
CA TYR A 181 20.69 -0.50 2.64
C TYR A 181 20.42 0.25 3.96
N PHE A 182 20.72 -0.36 5.10
CA PHE A 182 20.43 0.23 6.41
C PHE A 182 21.47 1.24 6.92
N GLU A 183 22.64 1.39 6.29
CA GLU A 183 23.64 2.43 6.62
C GLU A 183 23.01 3.83 6.70
N ARG A 184 22.08 4.15 5.79
CA ARG A 184 21.35 5.45 5.77
C ARG A 184 20.53 5.73 7.04
N TYR A 185 20.22 4.70 7.82
CA TYR A 185 19.52 4.80 9.10
C TYR A 185 20.44 4.58 10.31
N GLY A 186 21.76 4.42 10.14
CA GLY A 186 22.66 3.84 11.14
C GLY A 186 22.57 4.44 12.55
N LYS A 187 22.53 5.78 12.66
CA LYS A 187 22.41 6.48 13.97
C LYS A 187 21.05 6.31 14.67
N TYR A 188 20.08 5.71 13.99
CA TYR A 188 18.70 5.53 14.43
C TYR A 188 18.32 4.07 14.72
N LYS A 189 19.24 3.11 14.52
CA LYS A 189 19.05 1.67 14.78
C LYS A 189 17.83 1.03 14.08
N ILE A 190 17.46 1.56 12.91
CA ILE A 190 16.41 0.94 12.08
C ILE A 190 17.04 -0.21 11.30
N HIS A 191 16.46 -1.40 11.45
CA HIS A 191 16.91 -2.63 10.79
C HIS A 191 15.77 -3.39 10.08
N LYS A 192 14.58 -2.77 9.94
CA LYS A 192 13.40 -3.31 9.26
C LYS A 192 12.65 -2.19 8.53
N ILE A 193 12.17 -2.44 7.31
CA ILE A 193 11.39 -1.47 6.52
C ILE A 193 9.92 -1.54 6.90
N TRP A 194 9.33 -2.73 6.91
CA TRP A 194 7.88 -2.92 7.12
C TRP A 194 7.64 -3.34 8.57
N ARG A 195 7.23 -2.38 9.41
CA ARG A 195 7.14 -2.53 10.87
C ARG A 195 5.70 -2.49 11.38
N ASP A 196 5.44 -3.31 12.39
CA ASP A 196 4.11 -3.50 12.97
C ASP A 196 3.98 -2.77 14.32
N ASP A 197 5.12 -2.29 14.81
CA ASP A 197 5.39 -1.70 16.13
C ASP A 197 5.73 -0.21 16.05
N VAL A 198 5.22 0.47 15.01
CA VAL A 198 5.47 1.89 14.71
C VAL A 198 4.17 2.69 14.58
N LEU A 199 4.27 3.98 14.87
CA LEU A 199 3.21 4.96 14.69
C LEU A 199 3.44 5.80 13.42
N PRO A 200 2.37 6.39 12.85
CA PRO A 200 2.46 7.31 11.74
C PRO A 200 3.40 8.49 12.03
N CYS A 201 4.26 8.86 11.08
CA CYS A 201 4.93 10.17 11.11
C CYS A 201 3.85 11.27 11.05
N ARG A 202 3.78 12.10 12.09
CA ARG A 202 2.67 13.04 12.35
C ARG A 202 2.39 13.97 11.17
N VAL A 203 3.43 14.66 10.70
CA VAL A 203 3.40 15.56 9.53
C VAL A 203 2.89 14.84 8.28
N TYR A 204 3.36 13.61 8.04
CA TYR A 204 2.99 12.83 6.87
C TYR A 204 1.54 12.34 6.94
N LEU A 205 1.08 11.86 8.11
CA LEU A 205 -0.31 11.47 8.35
C LEU A 205 -1.26 12.65 8.14
N ARG A 206 -0.97 13.81 8.72
CA ARG A 206 -1.76 15.02 8.52
C ARG A 206 -1.91 15.36 7.04
N HIS A 207 -0.81 15.41 6.29
CA HIS A 207 -0.85 15.71 4.87
C HIS A 207 -1.70 14.70 4.08
N CYS A 208 -1.56 13.40 4.36
CA CYS A 208 -2.39 12.37 3.69
C CYS A 208 -3.88 12.54 4.05
N ALA A 209 -4.20 12.85 5.30
CA ALA A 209 -5.56 13.10 5.76
C ALA A 209 -6.17 14.38 5.12
N LEU A 210 -5.38 15.44 4.98
CA LEU A 210 -5.79 16.67 4.28
C LEU A 210 -5.97 16.45 2.77
N GLY A 211 -5.09 15.68 2.13
CA GLY A 211 -5.22 15.26 0.73
C GLY A 211 -6.45 14.38 0.49
N ALA A 212 -6.77 13.47 1.41
CA ALA A 212 -8.03 12.73 1.36
C ALA A 212 -9.25 13.65 1.54
N LYS A 213 -9.14 14.66 2.43
CA LYS A 213 -10.22 15.61 2.72
C LYS A 213 -10.54 16.55 1.56
N SER A 214 -9.55 16.99 0.78
CA SER A 214 -9.77 17.85 -0.38
C SER A 214 -10.46 17.13 -1.54
N LEU A 215 -10.46 15.79 -1.55
CA LEU A 215 -11.18 14.96 -2.53
C LEU A 215 -12.64 14.67 -2.16
N GLY A 216 -13.09 15.11 -0.97
CA GLY A 216 -14.48 14.97 -0.51
C GLY A 216 -14.68 13.98 0.63
N GLU A 217 -15.89 14.00 1.20
CA GLU A 217 -16.19 13.26 2.44
C GLU A 217 -16.12 11.73 2.30
N GLU A 218 -16.49 11.16 1.14
CA GLU A 218 -16.37 9.71 0.91
C GLU A 218 -14.90 9.26 0.97
N VAL A 219 -14.01 10.00 0.31
CA VAL A 219 -12.57 9.72 0.29
C VAL A 219 -11.96 9.92 1.68
N TYR A 220 -12.37 10.98 2.39
CA TYR A 220 -11.88 11.26 3.73
C TYR A 220 -12.32 10.19 4.74
N ASN A 221 -13.59 9.81 4.76
CA ASN A 221 -14.08 8.75 5.65
C ASN A 221 -13.42 7.41 5.31
N ASN A 222 -13.31 7.05 4.03
CA ASN A 222 -12.58 5.85 3.64
C ASN A 222 -11.09 5.91 4.03
N PHE A 223 -10.45 7.08 4.00
CA PHE A 223 -9.08 7.23 4.53
C PHE A 223 -9.01 7.00 6.04
N LEU A 224 -9.97 7.50 6.82
CA LEU A 224 -9.99 7.32 8.28
C LEU A 224 -10.31 5.87 8.69
N ASP A 225 -11.18 5.19 7.96
CA ASP A 225 -11.71 3.87 8.34
C ASP A 225 -10.97 2.69 7.69
N HIS A 226 -10.51 2.83 6.45
CA HIS A 226 -9.78 1.80 5.69
C HIS A 226 -8.27 2.11 5.56
N THR A 227 -7.73 2.79 6.56
CA THR A 227 -6.30 2.94 6.79
C THR A 227 -5.99 2.58 8.23
N PHE A 228 -4.99 1.73 8.44
CA PHE A 228 -4.64 1.20 9.77
C PHE A 228 -3.21 1.57 10.18
N LEU A 229 -2.93 1.43 11.48
CA LEU A 229 -1.56 1.48 12.01
C LEU A 229 -0.77 0.22 11.60
N GLY A 230 0.52 0.16 11.95
CA GLY A 230 1.35 -1.04 11.75
C GLY A 230 0.77 -2.31 12.39
N ASP A 231 -0.03 -2.15 13.46
CA ASP A 231 -0.74 -3.23 14.15
C ASP A 231 -1.82 -3.95 13.31
N ARG A 232 -2.16 -3.40 12.12
CA ARG A 232 -3.16 -3.91 11.17
C ARG A 232 -4.58 -4.03 11.74
N LYS A 233 -4.87 -3.31 12.83
CA LYS A 233 -6.13 -3.42 13.59
C LYS A 233 -6.72 -2.07 13.96
N THR A 234 -5.89 -1.13 14.44
CA THR A 234 -6.35 0.20 14.83
C THR A 234 -6.49 1.07 13.59
N THR A 235 -7.68 1.59 13.32
CA THR A 235 -7.91 2.51 12.20
C THR A 235 -7.37 3.92 12.51
N ILE A 236 -7.16 4.75 11.49
CA ILE A 236 -6.78 6.15 11.68
C ILE A 236 -7.86 6.94 12.44
N ARG A 237 -9.16 6.61 12.25
CA ARG A 237 -10.25 7.18 13.06
C ARG A 237 -10.04 6.90 14.56
N GLN A 238 -9.88 5.62 14.92
CA GLN A 238 -9.65 5.18 16.30
C GLN A 238 -8.35 5.74 16.89
N TYR A 239 -7.32 5.93 16.05
CA TYR A 239 -6.07 6.54 16.47
C TYR A 239 -6.23 8.03 16.78
N PHE A 240 -6.95 8.80 15.95
CA PHE A 240 -7.28 10.20 16.23
C PHE A 240 -8.16 10.38 17.46
N GLU A 241 -9.12 9.48 17.70
CA GLU A 241 -9.95 9.48 18.92
C GLU A 241 -9.10 9.30 20.19
N LYS A 242 -8.07 8.43 20.14
CA LYS A 242 -7.18 8.15 21.28
C LYS A 242 -6.07 9.20 21.48
N ALA A 243 -5.44 9.65 20.39
CA ALA A 243 -4.31 10.59 20.42
C ALA A 243 -4.75 12.07 20.49
N GLY A 244 -6.02 12.34 20.20
CA GLY A 244 -6.56 13.69 20.04
C GLY A 244 -6.25 14.32 18.68
N SER A 245 -6.97 15.39 18.35
CA SER A 245 -6.88 16.09 17.06
C SER A 245 -5.54 16.79 16.78
N LYS A 246 -4.61 16.83 17.76
CA LYS A 246 -3.32 17.53 17.66
C LYS A 246 -2.45 17.14 16.47
N ILE A 247 -2.65 15.95 15.89
CA ILE A 247 -1.96 15.57 14.65
C ILE A 247 -2.40 16.45 13.48
N MET A 248 -3.66 16.89 13.45
CA MET A 248 -4.19 17.79 12.41
C MET A 248 -3.70 19.24 12.54
N GLU A 249 -3.04 19.58 13.66
CA GLU A 249 -2.39 20.87 13.94
C GLU A 249 -0.88 20.86 13.61
N GLU A 250 -0.32 19.70 13.22
CA GLU A 250 1.11 19.52 12.98
C GLU A 250 1.59 20.19 11.68
N GLU A 251 2.37 21.26 11.75
CA GLU A 251 2.93 21.90 10.55
C GLU A 251 4.26 21.26 10.11
N PRO A 252 4.50 21.05 8.80
CA PRO A 252 5.80 20.62 8.30
C PRO A 252 6.86 21.71 8.53
N PRO A 253 8.15 21.35 8.66
CA PRO A 253 9.22 22.33 8.53
C PRO A 253 9.18 22.98 7.14
N GLU A 254 9.70 24.22 7.01
CA GLU A 254 9.59 25.00 5.77
C GLU A 254 10.11 24.24 4.53
N SER A 255 11.17 23.43 4.68
CA SER A 255 11.74 22.57 3.64
C SER A 255 10.81 21.47 3.11
N LEU A 256 9.74 21.15 3.84
CA LEU A 256 8.70 20.18 3.47
C LEU A 256 7.34 20.82 3.20
N LYS A 257 7.16 22.13 3.37
CA LYS A 257 5.86 22.82 3.28
C LYS A 257 5.17 22.67 1.93
N THR A 258 5.91 22.71 0.84
CA THR A 258 5.36 22.44 -0.51
C THR A 258 4.93 20.99 -0.70
N ARG A 259 5.55 20.05 0.02
CA ARG A 259 5.33 18.60 -0.11
C ARG A 259 4.25 18.07 0.84
N TYR A 260 4.21 18.57 2.08
CA TYR A 260 3.38 18.06 3.19
C TYR A 260 2.55 19.16 3.90
N GLY A 261 2.34 20.32 3.28
CA GLY A 261 1.53 21.41 3.86
C GLY A 261 0.00 21.25 3.75
N GLY A 262 -0.47 20.08 3.30
CA GLY A 262 -1.83 19.87 2.77
C GLY A 262 -1.84 19.89 1.25
#